data_AF-A0A957I035-F1
#
_entry.id   AF-A0A957I035-F1
#
_cell.length_a   1.000
_cell.length_b   1.000
_cell.length_c   1.000
_cell.angle_alpha   90.00
_cell.angle_beta   90.00
_cell.angle_gamma   90.00
#
_symmetry.space_group_name_H-M   'P 1'
#
loop_
_entity.id
_entity.type
_entity.pdbx_description
1 polymer ?
#
loop_
_entity_poly.entity_id
_entity_poly.type
_entity_poly.pdbx_seq_one_letter_code
_entity_poly.pdbx_strand_id
1 'polypeptide(L)' 'GTGECVTVCAYEDAIILAGVNGATKAVVTPANCAGCGSCVSACPNQAIDLQGWSLSQYEAMLDAIASDSLPVVA' A
#
# COMPACT_ATOMS: atom_id res chain seq x y z
N GLY A 1 16.84 3.68 -3.36
CA GLY A 1 15.73 3.31 -2.46
C GLY A 1 16.30 3.04 -1.10
N THR A 2 15.70 3.56 -0.03
CA THR A 2 16.25 3.47 1.34
C THR A 2 16.25 2.03 1.89
N GLY A 3 15.36 1.18 1.40
CA GLY A 3 15.26 -0.23 1.83
C GLY A 3 14.30 -0.48 2.99
N GLU A 4 13.72 0.57 3.59
CA GLU A 4 12.78 0.43 4.73
C GLU A 4 11.59 -0.51 4.45
N CYS A 5 11.07 -0.52 3.22
CA CYS A 5 10.00 -1.44 2.85
C CYS A 5 10.41 -2.92 2.89
N VAL A 6 11.69 -3.23 2.69
CA VAL A 6 12.24 -4.59 2.79
C VAL A 6 12.44 -4.99 4.25
N THR A 7 12.92 -4.06 5.09
CA THR A 7 13.21 -4.35 6.51
C THR A 7 11.94 -4.66 7.30
N VAL A 8 10.82 -4.01 6.97
CA VAL A 8 9.53 -4.22 7.65
C VAL A 8 8.68 -5.34 7.05
N CYS A 9 9.08 -5.90 5.91
CA CYS A 9 8.28 -6.93 5.25
C CYS A 9 8.42 -8.27 5.99
N ALA A 10 7.33 -8.77 6.53
CA ALA A 10 7.29 -10.06 7.23
C ALA A 10 7.19 -11.27 6.27
N TYR A 11 7.04 -11.04 4.98
CA TYR A 11 6.83 -12.09 3.97
C TYR A 11 8.11 -12.30 3.17
N GLU A 12 8.58 -13.55 3.17
CA GLU A 12 9.81 -13.95 2.49
C GLU A 12 9.74 -13.65 0.98
N ASP A 13 10.80 -13.02 0.48
CA ASP A 13 10.96 -12.62 -0.93
C ASP A 13 9.82 -11.78 -1.53
N ALA A 14 8.96 -11.20 -0.69
CA ALA A 14 7.86 -10.36 -1.15
C ALA A 14 8.35 -9.00 -1.65
N ILE A 15 9.43 -8.46 -1.08
CA ILE A 15 10.03 -7.19 -1.49
C ILE A 15 11.56 -7.32 -1.46
N ILE A 16 12.22 -6.94 -2.56
CA ILE A 16 13.69 -6.90 -2.65
C ILE A 16 14.16 -5.55 -3.20
N LEU A 17 15.44 -5.22 -3.02
CA LEU A 17 16.08 -4.11 -3.72
C LEU A 17 16.76 -4.61 -5.00
N ALA A 18 16.45 -3.98 -6.13
CA ALA A 18 17.06 -4.28 -7.42
C ALA A 18 17.51 -2.99 -8.13
N GLY A 19 18.51 -3.12 -9.00
CA GLY A 19 18.92 -2.05 -9.91
C GLY A 19 17.95 -1.93 -11.07
N VAL A 20 17.21 -0.82 -11.15
CA VAL A 20 16.24 -0.54 -12.20
C VAL A 20 16.60 0.80 -12.84
N ASN A 21 16.95 0.79 -14.12
CA ASN A 21 17.35 1.99 -14.89
C ASN A 21 18.46 2.81 -14.20
N GLY A 22 19.49 2.14 -13.67
CA GLY A 22 20.61 2.81 -12.99
C GLY A 22 20.29 3.32 -11.58
N ALA A 23 19.10 3.05 -11.05
CA ALA A 23 18.71 3.43 -9.69
C ALA A 23 18.31 2.19 -8.86
N THR A 24 18.67 2.17 -7.59
CA THR A 24 18.19 1.14 -6.65
C THR A 24 16.71 1.37 -6.33
N LYS A 25 15.84 0.43 -6.68
CA LYS A 25 14.39 0.46 -6.42
C LYS A 25 13.93 -0.80 -5.70
N ALA A 26 12.86 -0.67 -4.92
CA ALA A 26 12.17 -1.83 -4.38
C ALA A 26 11.34 -2.49 -5.50
N VAL A 27 11.36 -3.82 -5.55
CA VAL A 27 10.58 -4.64 -6.48
C VAL A 27 9.76 -5.62 -5.65
N VAL A 28 8.47 -5.68 -5.94
CA VAL A 28 7.51 -6.54 -5.23
C VAL A 28 7.26 -7.80 -6.05
N THR A 29 7.27 -8.96 -5.38
CA THR A 29 6.83 -10.25 -5.95
C THR A 29 5.36 -10.43 -5.58
N PRO A 30 4.40 -10.24 -6.51
CA PRO A 30 2.98 -10.24 -6.15
C PRO A 30 2.49 -11.55 -5.54
N ALA A 31 3.06 -12.68 -5.98
CA ALA A 31 2.71 -14.01 -5.48
C ALA A 31 3.02 -14.21 -3.98
N ASN A 32 4.00 -13.46 -3.44
CA ASN A 32 4.41 -13.56 -2.03
C ASN A 32 3.84 -12.41 -1.19
N CYS A 33 3.17 -11.45 -1.82
CA CYS A 33 2.63 -10.26 -1.14
C CYS A 33 1.23 -10.55 -0.58
N ALA A 34 1.09 -10.52 0.74
CA ALA A 34 -0.23 -10.67 1.38
C ALA A 34 -1.06 -9.37 1.42
N GLY A 35 -0.51 -8.23 0.98
CA GLY A 35 -1.22 -6.95 0.96
C GLY A 35 -1.44 -6.31 2.34
N CYS A 36 -0.57 -6.56 3.32
CA CYS A 36 -0.74 -6.03 4.69
C CYS A 36 -0.47 -4.53 4.87
N GLY A 37 0.29 -3.90 3.95
CA GLY A 37 0.53 -2.45 3.94
C GLY A 37 1.70 -1.93 4.77
N SER A 38 2.42 -2.77 5.52
CA SER A 38 3.56 -2.33 6.36
C SER A 38 4.63 -1.56 5.56
N CYS A 39 4.88 -1.97 4.32
CA CYS A 39 5.84 -1.31 3.43
C CYS A 39 5.43 0.12 3.03
N VAL A 40 4.13 0.39 2.89
CA VAL A 40 3.57 1.71 2.57
C VAL A 40 3.81 2.66 3.74
N SER A 41 3.47 2.24 4.96
CA SER A 41 3.66 3.04 6.17
C SER A 41 5.13 3.33 6.47
N ALA A 42 6.04 2.40 6.15
CA ALA A 42 7.47 2.56 6.41
C ALA A 42 8.20 3.41 5.37
N CYS A 43 7.63 3.65 4.18
CA CYS A 43 8.33 4.37 3.13
C CYS A 43 8.29 5.88 3.37
N PRO A 44 9.43 6.53 3.68
CA PRO A 44 9.45 7.98 3.95
C PRO A 44 9.12 8.82 2.70
N ASN A 45 9.29 8.24 1.52
CA ASN A 45 9.08 8.89 0.24
C ASN A 45 7.72 8.56 -0.40
N GLN A 46 6.88 7.76 0.27
CA GLN A 46 5.58 7.31 -0.26
C GLN A 46 5.68 6.71 -1.68
N ALA A 47 6.78 5.99 -1.96
CA ALA A 47 7.10 5.50 -3.30
C ALA A 47 6.45 4.15 -3.63
N ILE A 48 5.72 3.55 -2.69
CA ILE A 48 5.05 2.26 -2.80
C ILE A 48 3.62 2.39 -2.29
N ASP A 49 2.68 1.69 -2.92
CA ASP A 49 1.26 1.74 -2.62
C ASP A 49 0.63 0.33 -2.69
N LEU A 50 -0.54 0.15 -2.09
CA LEU A 50 -1.32 -1.08 -2.12
C LEU A 50 -2.39 -1.03 -3.20
N GLN A 51 -2.40 -2.04 -4.08
CA GLN A 51 -3.47 -2.18 -5.07
C GLN A 51 -4.79 -2.55 -4.38
N GLY A 52 -5.87 -1.88 -4.77
CA GLY A 52 -7.21 -2.09 -4.20
C GLY A 52 -7.48 -1.35 -2.88
N TRP A 53 -6.61 -0.40 -2.52
CA TRP A 53 -6.78 0.51 -1.38
C TRP A 53 -6.91 1.95 -1.88
N SER A 54 -7.75 2.19 -2.88
CA SER A 54 -7.95 3.54 -3.40
C SER A 54 -8.88 4.37 -2.51
N LEU A 55 -8.66 5.68 -2.47
CA LEU A 55 -9.57 6.61 -1.80
C LEU A 55 -11.01 6.46 -2.32
N SER A 56 -11.18 6.30 -3.64
CA SER A 56 -12.49 6.11 -4.24
C SER A 56 -13.22 4.85 -3.77
N GLN A 57 -12.50 3.75 -3.49
CA GLN A 57 -13.10 2.53 -2.93
C GLN A 57 -13.54 2.75 -1.47
N TYR A 58 -12.76 3.51 -0.71
CA TYR A 58 -13.09 3.88 0.66
C TYR A 58 -14.30 4.84 0.72
N GLU A 59 -14.33 5.87 -0.13
CA GLU A 59 -15.46 6.79 -0.27
C GLU A 59 -16.74 6.05 -0.60
N ALA A 60 -16.71 5.12 -1.57
CA ALA A 60 -17.87 4.29 -1.89
C ALA A 60 -18.36 3.45 -0.70
N MET A 61 -17.46 2.93 0.13
CA MET A 61 -17.82 2.22 1.36
C MET A 61 -18.43 3.17 2.41
N LEU A 62 -17.88 4.37 2.56
CA LEU A 62 -18.41 5.38 3.47
C LEU A 62 -19.79 5.85 3.05
N ASP A 63 -20.01 6.11 1.77
CA ASP A 63 -21.31 6.52 1.24
C ASP A 63 -22.38 5.44 1.48
N ALA A 64 -22.02 4.17 1.32
CA ALA A 64 -22.91 3.06 1.63
C ALA A 64 -23.30 3.01 3.12
N ILE A 65 -22.35 3.24 4.03
CA ILE A 65 -22.62 3.29 5.48
C ILE A 65 -23.43 4.54 5.85
N ALA A 66 -23.05 5.70 5.31
CA ALA A 66 -23.67 6.99 5.62
C ALA A 66 -25.12 7.06 5.10
N SER A 67 -25.40 6.47 3.94
CA SER A 67 -26.75 6.43 3.38
C SER A 67 -27.72 5.52 4.14
N ASP A 68 -27.24 4.57 4.95
CA ASP A 68 -28.09 3.61 5.67
C ASP A 68 -28.48 4.09 7.09
N SER A 69 -27.79 5.08 7.70
CA SER A 69 -28.13 5.43 9.09
C SER A 69 -27.80 6.81 9.70
N LEU A 70 -27.57 7.94 8.99
CA LEU A 70 -27.61 9.26 9.67
C LEU A 70 -28.07 10.45 8.78
N PRO A 71 -28.97 11.33 9.28
CA PRO A 71 -29.34 12.58 8.62
C PRO A 71 -28.34 13.70 8.95
N VAL A 72 -27.13 13.67 8.39
CA VAL A 72 -26.09 14.67 8.74
C VAL A 72 -25.47 15.42 7.57
N VAL A 73 -26.20 15.59 6.47
CA VAL A 73 -25.94 16.69 5.53
C VAL A 73 -27.24 17.43 5.21
N ALA A 74 -27.59 18.38 6.07
CA ALA A 74 -28.39 19.54 5.71
C ALA A 74 -27.45 20.73 5.51
#